data_AF-A0A349KZ27-F1
#
_entry.id   AF-A0A349KZ27-F1
#
_cell.length_a   1.000
_cell.length_b   1.000
_cell.length_c   1.000
_cell.angle_alpha   90.00
_cell.angle_beta   90.00
_cell.angle_gamma   90.00
#
_symmetry.space_group_name_H-M   'P 1'
#
loop_
_entity.id
_entity.type
_entity.pdbx_description
1 polymer ?
#
loop_
_entity_poly.entity_id
_entity_poly.type
_entity_poly.pdbx_seq_one_letter_code
_entity_poly.pdbx_strand_id
1 'polypeptide(L)' 'MTIFSVPIFDGTVIFEGNELFKGKGSAEHWAQRLAVEISGAVTVRKIGTGWALCCSVDGVDCVWGIYGQRLKRMP' A
#
# COMPACT_ATOMS: atom_id res chain seq x y z
N MET A 1 16.55 6.34 4.69
CA MET A 1 15.22 7.00 4.70
C MET A 1 14.18 5.92 4.52
N THR A 2 13.18 5.82 5.39
CA THR A 2 12.18 4.73 5.35
C THR A 2 11.12 4.99 4.29
N ILE A 3 10.62 3.93 3.63
CA ILE A 3 9.54 4.04 2.64
C ILE A 3 8.29 4.74 3.20
N PHE A 4 8.00 4.61 4.50
CA PHE A 4 6.83 5.22 5.15
C PHE A 4 6.87 6.76 5.17
N SER A 5 8.05 7.34 4.97
CA SER A 5 8.23 8.80 4.89
C SER A 5 8.25 9.33 3.45
N VAL A 6 8.31 8.45 2.45
CA VAL A 6 8.40 8.84 1.05
C VAL A 6 7.02 9.26 0.53
N PRO A 7 6.90 10.44 -0.11
CA PRO A 7 5.64 10.87 -0.70
C PRO A 7 5.25 10.01 -1.90
N ILE A 8 3.97 9.67 -1.98
CA ILE A 8 3.30 8.97 -3.07
C ILE A 8 2.64 10.04 -3.96
N PHE A 9 3.07 10.12 -5.22
CA PHE A 9 2.52 11.05 -6.22
C PHE A 9 1.63 10.37 -7.26
N ASP A 10 1.36 9.08 -7.07
CA ASP A 10 0.50 8.29 -7.92
C ASP A 10 -0.97 8.69 -7.81
N GLY A 11 -1.76 8.38 -8.83
CA GLY A 11 -3.20 8.58 -8.78
C GLY A 11 -3.85 7.69 -7.71
N THR A 12 -4.75 8.27 -6.91
CA THR A 12 -5.47 7.56 -5.85
C THR A 12 -6.98 7.54 -6.08
N VAL A 13 -7.67 6.65 -5.36
CA VAL A 13 -9.14 6.60 -5.28
C VAL A 13 -9.54 6.42 -3.82
N ILE A 14 -10.69 6.97 -3.43
CA ILE A 14 -11.27 6.74 -2.11
C ILE A 14 -12.31 5.63 -2.20
N PHE A 15 -12.18 4.61 -1.35
CA PHE A 15 -13.17 3.54 -1.20
C PHE A 15 -13.41 3.28 0.29
N GLU A 16 -14.67 3.38 0.73
CA GLU A 16 -15.08 3.20 2.14
C GLU A 16 -14.23 4.02 3.15
N GLY A 17 -13.85 5.26 2.75
CA GLY A 17 -13.01 6.14 3.57
C GLY A 17 -11.51 5.84 3.54
N ASN A 18 -11.08 4.80 2.83
CA ASN A 18 -9.67 4.47 2.62
C ASN A 18 -9.18 5.01 1.28
N GLU A 19 -8.02 5.68 1.30
CA GLU A 19 -7.34 6.08 0.07
C GLU A 19 -6.47 4.92 -0.43
N LEU A 20 -6.69 4.53 -1.69
CA LEU A 20 -6.09 3.38 -2.34
C LEU A 20 -5.38 3.78 -3.62
N PHE A 21 -4.48 2.94 -4.10
CA PHE A 21 -3.84 3.14 -5.40
C PHE A 21 -4.89 2.99 -6.51
N LYS A 22 -4.97 3.96 -7.43
CA LYS A 22 -5.87 3.90 -8.59
C LYS A 22 -5.43 2.83 -9.59
N GLY A 23 -4.11 2.73 -9.82
CA GLY A 23 -3.52 1.82 -10.80
C GLY A 23 -2.84 0.62 -10.16
N LYS A 24 -3.05 -0.57 -10.74
CA LYS A 24 -2.39 -1.81 -10.29
C LYS A 24 -0.86 -1.71 -10.36
N GLY A 25 -0.31 -1.21 -11.47
CA GLY A 25 1.15 -1.10 -11.64
C GLY A 25 1.82 -0.16 -10.63
N SER A 26 1.10 0.91 -10.23
CA SER A 26 1.55 1.78 -9.15
C SER A 26 1.57 1.04 -7.81
N ALA A 27 0.49 0.33 -7.48
CA ALA A 27 0.44 -0.51 -6.27
C ALA A 27 1.55 -1.57 -6.26
N GLU A 28 1.84 -2.21 -7.41
CA GLU A 28 2.90 -3.22 -7.54
C GLU A 28 4.29 -2.61 -7.32
N HIS A 29 4.54 -1.42 -7.86
CA HIS A 29 5.79 -0.69 -7.63
C HIS A 29 6.00 -0.40 -6.13
N TRP A 30 4.97 0.08 -5.44
CA TRP A 30 5.04 0.32 -3.99
C TRP A 30 5.11 -0.97 -3.18
N ALA A 31 4.47 -2.05 -3.64
CA ALA A 31 4.57 -3.37 -3.00
C ALA A 31 6.02 -3.88 -3.01
N GLN A 32 6.73 -3.77 -4.13
CA GLN A 32 8.13 -4.16 -4.23
C GLN A 32 9.02 -3.38 -3.24
N ARG A 33 8.78 -2.07 -3.12
CA ARG A 33 9.53 -1.23 -2.19
C ARG A 33 9.21 -1.56 -0.74
N LEU A 34 7.94 -1.79 -0.41
CA LEU A 34 7.52 -2.19 0.94
C LEU A 34 8.10 -3.56 1.31
N ALA A 35 8.16 -4.50 0.35
CA ALA A 35 8.74 -5.82 0.54
C ALA A 35 10.21 -5.76 0.99
N VAL A 36 10.98 -4.84 0.40
CA VAL A 36 12.37 -4.59 0.81
C VAL A 36 12.44 -4.00 2.22
N GLU A 37 11.59 -3.02 2.55
CA GLU A 37 11.56 -2.39 3.87
C GLU A 37 11.26 -3.40 4.99
N ILE A 38 10.26 -4.26 4.80
CA ILE A 38 9.81 -5.21 5.82
C ILE A 38 10.53 -6.56 5.74
N SER A 39 11.45 -6.74 4.78
CA SER A 39 12.12 -8.02 4.49
C SER A 39 11.13 -9.19 4.33
N GLY A 40 10.05 -8.96 3.57
CA GLY A 40 8.94 -9.91 3.46
C GLY A 40 8.16 -9.79 2.16
N ALA A 41 7.33 -10.80 1.87
CA ALA A 41 6.51 -10.79 0.66
C ALA A 41 5.34 -9.80 0.79
N VAL A 42 5.17 -8.96 -0.24
CA VAL A 42 4.04 -8.04 -0.36
C VAL A 42 3.35 -8.30 -1.69
N THR A 43 2.04 -8.50 -1.64
CA THR A 43 1.19 -8.67 -2.81
C THR A 43 0.26 -7.48 -2.97
N VAL A 44 -0.38 -7.34 -4.14
CA VAL A 44 -1.43 -6.34 -4.34
C VAL A 44 -2.78 -7.02 -4.46
N ARG A 45 -3.80 -6.42 -3.83
CA ARG A 45 -5.18 -6.89 -3.89
C ARG A 45 -6.10 -5.76 -4.29
N LYS A 46 -7.01 -6.04 -5.21
CA LYS A 46 -8.07 -5.10 -5.59
C LYS A 46 -9.10 -5.02 -4.46
N ILE A 47 -9.41 -3.82 -4.00
CA ILE A 47 -10.44 -3.54 -2.99
C ILE A 47 -11.33 -2.44 -3.55
N GLY A 48 -12.58 -2.79 -3.84
CA GLY A 48 -13.53 -1.91 -4.54
C GLY A 48 -12.98 -1.44 -5.89
N THR A 49 -12.83 -0.11 -6.04
CA THR A 49 -12.32 0.54 -7.25
C THR A 49 -10.80 0.77 -7.23
N GLY A 50 -10.12 0.43 -6.14
CA GLY A 50 -8.68 0.67 -5.96
C GLY A 50 -7.87 -0.59 -5.66
N TRP A 51 -6.59 -0.38 -5.38
CA TRP A 51 -5.61 -1.43 -5.06
C TRP A 51 -4.93 -1.11 -3.73
N ALA A 52 -4.72 -2.14 -2.92
CA ALA A 52 -4.01 -2.08 -1.65
C ALA A 52 -2.85 -3.08 -1.64
N LEU A 53 -1.85 -2.82 -0.80
CA LEU A 53 -0.74 -3.73 -0.56
C LEU A 53 -1.14 -4.66 0.59
N CYS A 54 -0.85 -5.95 0.46
CA CYS A 54 -1.17 -6.99 1.44
C CYS A 54 0.08 -7.77 1.79
N CYS A 55 0.39 -7.89 3.08
CA CYS A 55 1.52 -8.64 3.59
C CYS A 55 1.24 -9.18 4.99
N SER A 56 2.16 -9.96 5.53
CA SER A 56 2.17 -10.35 6.93
C SER A 56 3.43 -9.76 7.58
N VAL A 57 3.28 -9.11 8.73
CA VAL A 57 4.39 -8.60 9.56
C VAL A 57 4.28 -9.27 10.91
N ASP A 58 5.32 -9.99 11.32
CA ASP A 58 5.35 -10.76 12.58
C ASP A 58 4.14 -11.70 12.75
N GLY A 59 3.70 -12.31 11.65
CA GLY A 59 2.54 -13.22 11.63
C GLY A 59 1.18 -12.53 11.64
N VAL A 60 1.13 -11.20 11.59
CA VAL A 60 -0.10 -10.42 11.55
C VAL A 60 -0.36 -9.92 10.13
N ASP A 61 -1.52 -10.27 9.59
CA ASP A 61 -1.96 -9.76 8.29
C ASP A 61 -2.13 -8.24 8.34
N CYS A 62 -1.51 -7.59 7.35
CA CYS A 62 -1.46 -6.15 7.21
C CYS A 62 -1.94 -5.76 5.82
N VAL A 63 -2.82 -4.76 5.78
CA VAL A 63 -3.24 -4.14 4.53
C VAL A 63 -2.81 -2.68 4.56
N TRP A 64 -2.18 -2.21 3.49
CA TRP A 64 -1.67 -0.84 3.38
C TRP A 64 -2.36 -0.12 2.23
N GLY A 65 -2.84 1.07 2.54
CA GLY A 65 -3.33 2.06 1.59
C GLY A 65 -2.47 3.31 1.63
N ILE A 66 -3.09 4.42 1.31
CA ILE A 66 -2.48 5.75 1.28
C ILE A 66 -3.20 6.62 2.32
N TYR A 67 -2.48 7.58 2.88
CA TYR A 67 -3.07 8.66 3.65
C TYR A 67 -2.20 9.90 3.54
N GLY A 68 -2.71 10.96 2.92
CA GLY A 68 -1.98 12.21 2.79
C GLY A 68 -0.64 12.01 2.08
N GLN A 69 -0.68 11.29 0.95
CA GLN A 69 0.47 10.94 0.11
C GLN A 69 1.51 10.04 0.79
N ARG A 70 1.15 9.25 1.80
CA ARG A 70 2.08 8.30 2.43
C ARG A 70 1.45 6.93 2.59
N LEU A 71 2.28 5.89 2.61
CA LEU A 71 1.82 4.55 2.97
C LEU A 71 1.30 4.56 4.41
N LYS A 72 0.10 4.01 4.61
CA LYS A 72 -0.51 3.86 5.93
C LYS A 72 -1.18 2.49 6.03
N ARG A 73 -0.95 1.82 7.16
CA ARG A 73 -1.68 0.59 7.51
C ARG A 73 -3.16 0.92 7.72
N MET A 74 -4.02 0.20 7.03
CA MET A 74 -5.46 0.29 7.22
C MET A 74 -5.87 -0.56 8.44
N PRO A 75 -6.92 -0.13 9.16
CA PRO A 75 -7.46 -0.90 10.28
C PRO A 75 -7.96 -2.29 9.85
#